data_AF-A0A8G0Q7H7-F1
#
_entry.id   AF-A0A8G0Q7H7-F1
#
_cell.length_a   1.000
_cell.length_b   1.000
_cell.length_c   1.000
_cell.angle_alpha   90.00
_cell.angle_beta   90.00
_cell.angle_gamma   90.00
#
_symmetry.space_group_name_H-M   'P 1'
#
loop_
_entity.id
_entity.type
_entity.pdbx_description
1 polymer ?
#
loop_
_entity_poly.entity_id
_entity_poly.type
_entity_poly.pdbx_seq_one_letter_code
_entity_poly.pdbx_strand_id
1 'polypeptide(L)'
;FKKLEITISIKGVAIQEPRTHKILHQFPLYNISYCADEKGVKKFFSFIAKTVKCKDNNTMDTNGYNSSGSGSGNGSFKPEETHECFVFISNKLASDITLTIGQ
;
A
#
# COMPACT_ATOMS: atom_id res chain seq x y z
N PHE A 1 -6.30 -13.22 -15.35
CA PHE A 1 -6.38 -12.41 -14.11
C PHE A 1 -5.92 -13.25 -12.94
N LYS A 2 -4.99 -12.76 -12.11
CA LYS A 2 -4.56 -13.47 -10.88
C LYS A 2 -5.60 -13.19 -9.79
N LYS A 3 -6.17 -14.25 -9.19
CA LYS A 3 -7.08 -14.10 -8.04
C LYS A 3 -6.26 -13.79 -6.80
N LEU A 4 -6.64 -12.74 -6.08
CA LEU A 4 -6.00 -12.25 -4.87
C LEU A 4 -7.06 -12.07 -3.79
N GLU A 5 -6.61 -12.07 -2.54
CA GLU A 5 -7.41 -11.70 -1.38
C GLU A 5 -6.89 -10.38 -0.82
N ILE A 6 -7.79 -9.45 -0.54
CA ILE A 6 -7.49 -8.14 0.04
C ILE A 6 -8.08 -8.12 1.44
N THR A 7 -7.25 -7.76 2.42
CA THR A 7 -7.67 -7.50 3.81
C THR A 7 -7.48 -6.02 4.11
N ILE A 8 -8.53 -5.36 4.60
CA ILE A 8 -8.52 -3.95 5.01
C ILE A 8 -8.79 -3.90 6.52
N SER A 9 -8.00 -3.11 7.22
CA SER A 9 -8.13 -2.87 8.66
C SER A 9 -7.63 -1.47 9.01
N ILE A 10 -7.90 -1.03 10.24
CA ILE A 10 -7.34 0.21 10.78
C ILE A 10 -5.80 0.28 10.74
N LYS A 11 -5.13 -0.88 10.65
CA LYS A 11 -3.67 -0.96 10.54
C LYS A 11 -3.20 -0.72 9.12
N GLY A 12 -3.99 -1.09 8.12
CA GLY A 12 -3.58 -1.02 6.71
C GLY A 12 -4.26 -2.02 5.80
N VAL A 13 -3.71 -2.10 4.59
CA VAL A 13 -4.17 -2.93 3.48
C VAL A 13 -3.15 -4.02 3.21
N ALA A 14 -3.59 -5.28 3.19
CA ALA A 14 -2.78 -6.43 2.81
C ALA A 14 -3.36 -7.11 1.57
N ILE A 15 -2.47 -7.48 0.64
CA ILE A 15 -2.79 -8.24 -0.56
C ILE A 15 -2.07 -9.57 -0.47
N GLN A 16 -2.81 -10.67 -0.53
CA GLN A 16 -2.26 -12.01 -0.38
C GLN A 16 -2.80 -13.00 -1.42
N GLU A 17 -2.07 -14.09 -1.59
CA GLU A 17 -2.54 -15.22 -2.37
C GLU A 17 -3.60 -16.01 -1.59
N PRO A 18 -4.77 -16.32 -2.19
CA PRO A 18 -5.89 -16.90 -1.47
C PRO A 18 -5.66 -18.34 -0.99
N ARG A 19 -4.72 -19.07 -1.60
CA ARG A 19 -4.45 -20.48 -1.27
C ARG A 19 -3.28 -20.66 -0.31
N THR A 20 -2.21 -19.90 -0.52
CA THR A 20 -0.97 -20.01 0.26
C THR A 20 -0.95 -19.03 1.43
N HIS A 21 -1.87 -18.07 1.45
CA HIS A 21 -1.85 -16.92 2.36
C HIS A 21 -0.53 -16.14 2.32
N LYS A 22 0.24 -16.28 1.23
CA LYS A 22 1.48 -15.53 1.05
C LYS A 22 1.13 -14.07 0.83
N ILE A 23 1.57 -13.21 1.75
CA ILE A 23 1.46 -11.76 1.62
C ILE A 23 2.36 -11.30 0.48
N LEU A 24 1.77 -10.65 -0.51
CA LEU A 24 2.46 -10.08 -1.67
C LEU A 24 2.79 -8.60 -1.43
N HIS A 25 1.84 -7.87 -0.85
CA HIS A 25 1.99 -6.47 -0.51
C HIS A 25 1.29 -6.19 0.81
N GLN A 26 1.89 -5.30 1.61
CA GLN A 26 1.29 -4.82 2.83
C GLN A 26 1.65 -3.36 3.00
N PHE A 27 0.63 -2.51 3.08
CA PHE A 27 0.78 -1.07 3.22
C PHE A 27 0.07 -0.63 4.50
N PRO A 28 0.74 0.13 5.38
CA PRO A 28 0.06 0.84 6.44
C PRO A 28 -1.05 1.74 5.87
N LEU A 29 -2.15 1.93 6.60
CA LEU A 29 -3.30 2.68 6.08
C LEU A 29 -2.91 4.12 5.70
N TYR A 30 -2.05 4.75 6.50
CA TYR A 30 -1.55 6.11 6.24
C TYR A 30 -0.67 6.23 4.99
N ASN A 31 -0.18 5.11 4.43
CA ASN A 31 0.54 5.11 3.16
C ASN A 31 -0.41 5.04 1.95
N ILE A 32 -1.71 4.77 2.16
CA ILE A 32 -2.68 4.81 1.07
C ILE A 32 -3.07 6.26 0.84
N SER A 33 -2.55 6.86 -0.24
CA SER A 33 -2.75 8.27 -0.54
C SER A 33 -4.05 8.56 -1.28
N TYR A 34 -4.62 7.55 -1.93
CA TYR A 34 -5.86 7.67 -2.69
C TYR A 34 -6.52 6.31 -2.85
N CYS A 35 -7.85 6.27 -2.84
CA CYS A 35 -8.62 5.10 -3.26
C CYS A 35 -9.86 5.56 -4.03
N ALA A 36 -10.26 4.79 -5.04
CA ALA A 36 -11.41 5.12 -5.87
C ALA A 36 -12.01 3.88 -6.53
N ASP A 37 -13.30 3.95 -6.84
CA ASP A 37 -13.99 3.04 -7.74
C ASP A 37 -14.37 3.73 -9.06
N GLU A 38 -14.71 2.94 -10.08
CA GLU A 38 -15.16 3.48 -11.36
C GLU A 38 -16.64 3.88 -11.31
N LYS A 39 -16.93 5.16 -11.58
CA LYS A 39 -18.29 5.68 -11.61
C LYS A 39 -19.12 4.96 -12.68
N GLY A 40 -20.25 4.38 -12.26
CA GLY A 40 -21.14 3.63 -13.15
C GLY A 40 -20.75 2.16 -13.35
N VAL A 41 -19.57 1.73 -12.86
CA VAL A 41 -19.10 0.35 -12.98
C VAL A 41 -18.53 -0.13 -11.63
N LYS A 42 -19.40 -0.76 -10.81
CA LYS A 42 -19.07 -1.24 -9.45
C LYS A 42 -18.06 -2.39 -9.36
N LYS A 43 -17.38 -2.75 -10.45
CA LYS A 43 -16.41 -3.86 -10.49
C LYS A 43 -14.99 -3.38 -10.28
N PHE A 44 -14.63 -2.18 -10.72
CA PHE A 44 -13.26 -1.71 -10.64
C PHE A 44 -13.02 -0.88 -9.40
N PHE A 45 -11.96 -1.24 -8.68
CA PHE A 45 -11.46 -0.53 -7.51
C PHE A 45 -9.96 -0.32 -7.68
N SER A 46 -9.46 0.84 -7.29
CA SER A 46 -8.03 1.14 -7.26
C SER A 46 -7.61 1.86 -5.99
N PHE A 47 -6.34 1.72 -5.65
CA PHE A 47 -5.70 2.55 -4.64
C PHE A 47 -4.28 2.91 -5.05
N ILE A 48 -3.79 4.03 -4.51
CA ILE A 48 -2.42 4.48 -4.66
C ILE A 48 -1.73 4.35 -3.30
N ALA A 49 -0.62 3.61 -3.26
CA ALA A 49 0.24 3.50 -2.09
C ALA A 49 1.52 4.31 -2.26
N LYS A 50 1.92 4.99 -1.19
CA LYS A 50 3.21 5.65 -1.02
C LYS A 50 4.23 4.64 -0.52
N THR A 51 5.32 4.50 -1.26
CA THR A 51 6.48 3.68 -0.90
C THR A 51 7.71 4.56 -0.81
N VAL A 52 8.41 4.50 0.33
CA VAL A 52 9.72 5.12 0.49
C VAL A 52 10.75 4.04 0.22
N LYS A 53 11.44 4.13 -0.92
CA LYS A 53 12.57 3.24 -1.22
C LYS A 53 13.84 3.87 -0.65
N CYS A 54 14.29 3.42 0.51
CA CYS A 54 15.67 3.67 0.92
C CYS A 54 16.57 2.85 0.00
N LYS A 55 17.46 3.52 -0.73
CA LYS A 55 18.28 2.95 -1.79
C LYS A 55 19.52 2.27 -1.21
N ASP A 56 19.33 1.26 -0.36
CA ASP A 56 20.43 0.47 0.16
C ASP A 56 20.49 -0.88 -0.57
N ASN A 57 21.56 -1.04 -1.34
CA ASN A 57 21.92 -2.34 -1.89
C ASN A 57 22.18 -3.29 -0.71
N ASN A 58 21.35 -4.34 -0.64
CA ASN A 58 21.47 -5.56 0.18
C ASN A 58 20.55 -5.65 1.42
N THR A 59 19.62 -6.62 1.37
CA THR A 59 18.95 -7.34 2.50
C THR A 59 18.24 -6.50 3.58
N MET A 60 16.91 -6.50 3.62
CA MET A 60 16.00 -7.44 4.32
C MET A 60 15.41 -6.74 5.57
N ASP A 61 14.08 -6.89 5.73
CA ASP A 61 13.27 -6.71 6.94
C ASP A 61 13.84 -6.01 8.20
N THR A 62 13.08 -5.03 8.74
CA THR A 62 12.49 -5.07 10.10
C THR A 62 12.03 -3.67 10.54
N ASN A 63 10.91 -3.64 11.27
CA ASN A 63 10.39 -2.53 12.08
C ASN A 63 11.49 -1.70 12.77
N GLY A 64 11.33 -0.37 12.75
CA GLY A 64 12.17 0.51 13.56
C GLY A 64 11.62 1.92 13.64
N TYR A 65 10.80 2.18 14.66
CA TYR A 65 10.60 3.51 15.22
C TYR A 65 11.95 4.01 15.79
N ASN A 66 12.16 5.32 15.69
CA ASN A 66 13.31 6.14 16.10
C ASN A 66 14.50 6.24 15.14
N SER A 67 14.63 7.45 14.57
CA SER A 67 15.92 8.12 14.52
C SER A 67 15.73 9.62 14.77
N SER A 68 15.63 9.98 16.05
CA SER A 68 16.19 11.23 16.53
C SER A 68 17.72 11.08 16.47
N GLY A 69 18.31 11.38 15.32
CA GLY A 69 19.74 11.32 15.08
C GLY A 69 20.20 12.61 14.42
N SER A 70 20.62 13.56 15.24
CA SER A 70 21.39 14.73 14.82
C SER A 70 22.72 14.24 14.22
N GLY A 71 22.80 14.21 12.90
CA GLY A 71 24.01 13.91 12.14
C GLY A 71 24.27 15.02 11.15
N SER A 72 25.15 15.94 11.52
CA SER A 72 25.63 17.02 10.66
C SER A 72 26.50 16.44 9.54
N GLY A 73 25.94 16.28 8.33
CA GLY A 73 26.64 15.78 7.15
C GLY A 73 26.05 16.39 5.88
N ASN A 74 26.88 17.12 5.14
CA ASN A 74 26.51 17.92 3.98
C ASN A 74 26.22 17.01 2.77
N GLY A 75 24.95 16.75 2.48
CA GLY A 75 24.47 15.96 1.35
C GLY A 75 22.96 15.73 1.47
N SER A 76 22.16 16.50 0.74
CA SER A 76 20.69 16.47 0.80
C SER A 76 20.13 15.13 0.29
N PHE A 77 20.09 14.11 1.14
CA PHE A 77 19.28 12.92 0.93
C PHE A 77 17.81 13.27 1.16
N LYS A 78 17.11 13.67 0.11
CA LYS A 78 15.65 13.68 0.11
C LYS A 78 15.19 12.24 -0.13
N PRO A 79 14.38 11.63 0.76
CA PRO A 79 13.76 10.35 0.44
C PRO A 79 12.92 10.52 -0.82
N GLU A 80 13.20 9.72 -1.85
CA GLU A 80 12.37 9.68 -3.06
C GLU A 80 11.06 8.98 -2.71
N GLU A 81 9.98 9.74 -2.60
CA GLU A 81 8.63 9.23 -2.37
C GLU A 81 8.07 8.71 -3.69
N THR A 82 7.85 7.40 -3.79
CA THR A 82 7.29 6.76 -4.98
C THR A 82 5.84 6.39 -4.75
N HIS A 83 5.00 6.54 -5.77
CA HIS A 83 3.57 6.20 -5.72
C HIS A 83 3.28 5.05 -6.67
N GLU A 84 2.64 3.99 -6.16
CA GLU A 84 2.27 2.80 -6.92
C GLU A 84 0.75 2.66 -6.95
N CYS A 85 0.18 2.55 -8.16
CA CYS A 85 -1.26 2.41 -8.37
C CYS A 85 -1.62 0.93 -8.58
N PHE A 86 -2.51 0.41 -7.74
CA PHE A 86 -3.03 -0.95 -7.83
C PHE A 86 -4.47 -0.93 -8.30
N VAL A 87 -4.79 -1.73 -9.32
CA VAL A 87 -6.14 -1.80 -9.91
C VAL A 87 -6.66 -3.22 -9.81
N PHE A 88 -7.89 -3.36 -9.30
CA PHE A 88 -8.53 -4.64 -9.04
C PHE A 88 -9.89 -4.72 -9.73
N ILE A 89 -10.25 -5.94 -10.10
CA ILE A 89 -11.60 -6.31 -10.52
C ILE A 89 -12.23 -7.10 -9.38
N SER A 90 -13.25 -6.53 -8.77
CA SER A 90 -14.05 -7.11 -7.70
C SER A 90 -15.38 -7.66 -8.23
N ASN A 91 -16.03 -8.51 -7.44
CA ASN A 91 -17.37 -9.01 -7.75
C ASN A 91 -18.46 -8.02 -7.28
N LYS A 92 -18.50 -6.83 -7.90
CA LYS A 92 -19.43 -5.73 -7.58
C LYS A 92 -19.27 -5.11 -6.17
N LEU A 93 -18.10 -5.26 -5.56
CA LEU A 93 -17.80 -4.75 -4.21
C LEU A 93 -16.97 -3.46 -4.20
N ALA A 94 -16.70 -2.86 -5.36
CA ALA A 94 -15.74 -1.75 -5.45
C ALA A 94 -16.11 -0.56 -4.55
N SER A 95 -17.39 -0.16 -4.55
CA SER A 95 -17.90 0.93 -3.71
C SER A 95 -17.74 0.64 -2.22
N ASP A 96 -18.03 -0.59 -1.78
CA ASP A 96 -17.94 -0.97 -0.37
C ASP A 96 -16.49 -1.01 0.10
N ILE A 97 -15.58 -1.44 -0.79
CA ILE A 97 -14.13 -1.44 -0.53
C ILE A 97 -13.62 0.00 -0.36
N THR A 98 -13.96 0.91 -1.29
CA THR A 98 -13.58 2.34 -1.21
C THR A 98 -14.12 2.97 0.08
N LEU A 99 -15.37 2.68 0.43
CA LEU A 99 -15.98 3.19 1.67
C LEU A 99 -15.27 2.67 2.93
N THR A 100 -14.90 1.38 2.94
CA THR A 100 -14.20 0.76 4.07
C THR A 100 -12.81 1.36 4.30
N ILE A 101 -12.12 1.79 3.23
CA ILE A 101 -10.80 2.45 3.36
C ILE A 101 -10.94 3.90 3.83
N GLY A 102 -12.03 4.58 3.47
CA GLY A 102 -12.27 5.98 3.83
C GLY A 102 -12.84 6.22 5.24
N GLN A 103 -13.20 5.16 5.96
CA GLN A 103 -13.74 5.20 7.34
C GLN A 103 -12.62 5.02 8.37
#